data_AF-A0A3B8IB70-F1
#
_entry.id   AF-A0A3B8IB70-F1
#
_cell.length_a   1.000
_cell.length_b   1.000
_cell.length_c   1.000
_cell.angle_alpha   90.00
_cell.angle_beta   90.00
_cell.angle_gamma   90.00
#
_symmetry.space_group_name_H-M   'P 1'
#
loop_
_entity.id
_entity.type
_entity.pdbx_description
1 polymer ?
#
loop_
_entity_poly.entity_id
_entity_poly.type
_entity_poly.pdbx_seq_one_letter_code
_entity_poly.pdbx_strand_id
1 'polypeptide(L)'
;GWAADGFPIYYKYVYSEAEDMTSAIAEMQSSYRLRSGARPGDGTDAPGGDYDGTYIQDFEYVQGLGDLDECNGRFGKTPEYPEGTYYYVLTADFPVIPACFVGTPSEDFQIGN
;
A
#
# COMPACT_ATOMS: atom_id res chain seq x y z
N GLY A 1 7.10 -8.27 -9.42
CA GLY A 1 8.50 -7.81 -9.29
C GLY A 1 8.92 -7.92 -7.84
N TRP A 2 10.03 -7.32 -7.43
CA TRP A 2 10.47 -7.29 -6.02
C TRP A 2 10.74 -5.85 -5.58
N ALA A 3 10.36 -5.54 -4.35
CA ALA A 3 10.74 -4.33 -3.65
C ALA A 3 12.21 -4.42 -3.19
N ALA A 4 12.80 -3.26 -2.90
CA ALA A 4 14.21 -3.17 -2.46
C ALA A 4 14.50 -3.90 -1.14
N ASP A 5 13.46 -4.16 -0.34
CA ASP A 5 13.54 -4.91 0.92
C ASP A 5 13.31 -6.43 0.75
N GLY A 6 13.22 -6.91 -0.49
CA GLY A 6 13.18 -8.33 -0.83
C GLY A 6 11.79 -8.95 -0.92
N PHE A 7 10.72 -8.21 -0.60
CA PHE A 7 9.35 -8.73 -0.73
C PHE A 7 8.81 -8.60 -2.16
N PRO A 8 8.03 -9.57 -2.65
CA PRO A 8 7.44 -9.48 -3.98
C PRO A 8 6.35 -8.39 -4.05
N ILE A 9 6.17 -7.86 -5.25
CA ILE A 9 5.12 -6.89 -5.60
C ILE A 9 4.23 -7.53 -6.67
N TYR A 10 2.93 -7.60 -6.40
CA TYR A 10 1.89 -8.06 -7.33
C TYR A 10 1.00 -6.91 -7.80
N TYR A 11 0.44 -7.03 -9.00
CA TYR A 11 -0.55 -6.07 -9.51
C TYR A 11 -1.95 -6.48 -9.06
N LYS A 12 -2.70 -5.56 -8.43
CA LYS A 12 -4.04 -5.55 -7.80
C LYS A 12 -4.89 -6.82 -7.65
N TYR A 13 -4.78 -7.82 -8.50
CA TYR A 13 -5.53 -9.07 -8.47
C TYR A 13 -4.72 -10.19 -7.78
N VAL A 14 -5.16 -10.60 -6.58
CA VAL A 14 -4.60 -11.72 -5.82
C VAL A 14 -5.73 -12.56 -5.21
N TYR A 15 -5.42 -13.65 -4.52
CA TYR A 15 -6.41 -14.49 -3.85
C TYR A 15 -7.33 -13.68 -2.93
N SER A 16 -8.63 -13.84 -3.05
CA SER A 16 -9.61 -13.15 -2.20
C SER A 16 -9.37 -13.45 -0.73
N GLU A 17 -9.05 -14.71 -0.41
CA GLU A 17 -8.63 -15.14 0.92
C GLU A 17 -7.11 -15.36 0.94
N ALA A 18 -6.39 -14.60 1.77
CA ALA A 18 -4.93 -14.55 1.75
C ALA A 18 -4.25 -15.92 2.00
N GLU A 19 -4.88 -16.81 2.77
CA GLU A 19 -4.33 -18.12 3.17
C GLU A 19 -4.88 -19.30 2.34
N ASP A 20 -5.76 -19.03 1.37
CA ASP A 20 -6.43 -20.05 0.55
C ASP A 20 -6.16 -19.83 -0.95
N MET A 21 -5.25 -20.66 -1.49
CA MET A 21 -4.87 -20.66 -2.90
C MET A 21 -5.96 -21.23 -3.83
N THR A 22 -7.06 -21.74 -3.28
CA THR A 22 -8.24 -22.19 -4.03
C THR A 22 -9.34 -21.13 -4.08
N SER A 23 -9.17 -20.04 -3.33
CA SER A 23 -10.10 -18.91 -3.36
C SER A 23 -10.10 -18.20 -4.72
N ALA A 24 -11.16 -17.45 -4.98
CA ALA A 24 -11.24 -16.65 -6.20
C ALA A 24 -10.14 -15.60 -6.24
N ILE A 25 -9.76 -15.13 -7.43
CA ILE A 25 -8.90 -13.95 -7.56
C ILE A 25 -9.79 -12.70 -7.52
N ALA A 26 -9.43 -11.73 -6.67
CA ALA A 26 -10.17 -10.48 -6.49
C ALA A 26 -9.22 -9.27 -6.54
N GLU A 27 -9.77 -8.10 -6.88
CA GLU A 27 -9.06 -6.84 -6.81
C GLU A 27 -8.92 -6.39 -5.36
N MET A 28 -7.69 -6.16 -4.90
CA MET A 28 -7.41 -5.69 -3.55
C MET A 28 -7.63 -4.19 -3.43
N GLN A 29 -8.23 -3.80 -2.31
CA GLN A 29 -8.47 -2.42 -1.94
C GLN A 29 -7.48 -1.99 -0.86
N SER A 30 -6.94 -0.78 -1.00
CA SER A 30 -6.13 -0.18 0.06
C SER A 30 -7.00 0.12 1.29
N SER A 31 -6.38 0.13 2.46
CA SER A 31 -7.02 0.57 3.70
C SER A 31 -6.88 2.08 3.92
N TYR A 32 -6.71 2.87 2.86
CA TYR A 32 -6.61 4.32 2.93
C TYR A 32 -7.89 4.98 2.47
N ARG A 33 -8.26 6.08 3.12
CA ARG A 33 -9.35 6.95 2.66
C ARG A 33 -8.93 8.40 2.67
N LEU A 34 -9.59 9.19 1.83
CA LEU A 34 -9.49 10.63 1.89
C LEU A 34 -10.07 11.15 3.20
N ARG A 35 -9.32 12.03 3.87
CA ARG A 35 -9.76 12.74 5.06
C ARG A 35 -10.88 13.72 4.69
N SER A 36 -11.71 14.05 5.67
CA SER A 36 -12.77 15.05 5.49
C SER A 36 -12.42 16.38 6.14
N GLY A 37 -12.90 17.49 5.56
CA GLY A 37 -12.72 18.84 6.10
C GLY A 37 -11.57 19.59 5.45
N ALA A 38 -11.05 20.60 6.15
CA ALA A 38 -10.01 21.49 5.64
C ALA A 38 -8.64 21.19 6.25
N ARG A 39 -7.61 21.33 5.42
CA ARG A 39 -6.20 21.35 5.83
C ARG A 39 -5.96 22.53 6.77
N PRO A 40 -5.07 22.37 7.77
CA PRO A 40 -4.78 23.42 8.75
C PRO A 40 -3.86 24.52 8.22
N GLY A 41 -3.36 24.42 6.98
CA GLY A 41 -2.40 25.37 6.43
C GLY A 41 -2.99 26.73 6.12
N ASP A 42 -2.11 27.73 6.07
CA ASP A 42 -2.43 29.13 5.77
C ASP A 42 -2.38 29.47 4.27
N GLY A 43 -2.03 28.49 3.43
CA GLY A 43 -1.85 28.64 1.99
C GLY A 43 -0.52 29.29 1.59
N THR A 44 0.38 29.58 2.55
CA THR A 44 1.69 30.19 2.31
C THR A 44 2.82 29.26 2.74
N ASP A 45 2.88 28.90 4.01
CA ASP A 45 3.90 27.99 4.58
C ASP A 45 3.43 26.53 4.55
N ALA A 46 2.11 26.31 4.55
CA ALA A 46 1.49 25.00 4.41
C ALA A 46 0.20 25.09 3.58
N PRO A 47 -0.16 24.05 2.79
CA PRO A 47 -1.37 24.08 1.98
C PRO A 47 -2.63 24.15 2.84
N GLY A 48 -3.48 25.15 2.57
CA GLY A 48 -4.84 25.24 3.09
C GLY A 48 -5.87 24.55 2.18
N GLY A 49 -7.14 24.90 2.33
CA GLY A 49 -8.24 24.35 1.53
C GLY A 49 -8.69 22.96 1.98
N ASP A 50 -9.58 22.33 1.22
CA ASP A 50 -10.16 21.02 1.58
C ASP A 50 -9.19 19.86 1.32
N TYR A 51 -9.31 18.78 2.09
CA TYR A 51 -8.70 17.50 1.75
C TYR A 51 -9.31 16.97 0.44
N ASP A 52 -8.62 17.18 -0.68
CA ASP A 52 -9.11 16.86 -2.04
C ASP A 52 -8.31 15.74 -2.73
N GLY A 53 -7.31 15.18 -2.04
CA GLY A 53 -6.48 14.08 -2.54
C GLY A 53 -5.26 14.54 -3.32
N THR A 54 -5.01 15.84 -3.38
CA THR A 54 -3.80 16.42 -4.00
C THR A 54 -2.52 16.00 -3.27
N TYR A 55 -2.57 15.84 -1.95
CA TYR A 55 -1.40 15.50 -1.13
C TYR A 55 -1.55 14.15 -0.45
N ILE A 56 -0.43 13.46 -0.22
CA ILE A 56 -0.38 12.20 0.55
C ILE A 56 -1.01 12.39 1.94
N GLN A 57 -0.77 13.54 2.57
CA GLN A 57 -1.29 13.92 3.88
C GLN A 57 -2.81 14.11 3.90
N ASP A 58 -3.47 14.14 2.74
CA ASP A 58 -4.92 14.17 2.66
C ASP A 58 -5.54 12.79 2.90
N PHE A 59 -4.74 11.73 2.87
CA PHE A 59 -5.20 10.38 3.11
C PHE A 59 -4.84 9.93 4.52
N GLU A 60 -5.69 9.08 5.10
CA GLU A 60 -5.43 8.41 6.36
C GLU A 60 -5.60 6.90 6.22
N TYR A 61 -4.70 6.16 6.86
CA TYR A 61 -4.85 4.71 7.02
C TYR A 61 -5.94 4.41 8.04
N VAL A 62 -6.83 3.49 7.69
CA VAL A 62 -7.91 2.98 8.55
C VAL A 62 -7.85 1.46 8.52
N GLN A 63 -7.37 0.87 9.60
CA GLN A 63 -7.24 -0.58 9.71
C GLN A 63 -8.55 -1.30 9.39
N GLY A 64 -8.50 -2.25 8.46
CA GLY A 64 -9.63 -3.08 8.04
C GLY A 64 -10.66 -2.36 7.15
N LEU A 65 -10.33 -1.18 6.61
CA LEU A 65 -11.16 -0.52 5.61
C LEU A 65 -11.15 -1.27 4.27
N GLY A 66 -9.96 -1.74 3.87
CA GLY A 66 -9.75 -2.58 2.69
C GLY A 66 -9.03 -3.87 3.07
N ASP A 67 -8.32 -4.45 2.11
CA ASP A 67 -7.66 -5.76 2.23
C ASP A 67 -6.20 -5.67 2.67
N LEU A 68 -5.62 -4.47 2.59
CA LEU A 68 -4.18 -4.24 2.73
C LEU A 68 -3.85 -3.47 4.00
N ASP A 69 -2.62 -3.63 4.47
CA ASP A 69 -2.08 -2.90 5.60
C ASP A 69 -1.58 -1.49 5.26
N GLU A 70 -0.93 -0.84 6.22
CA GLU A 70 -0.41 0.52 6.07
C GLU A 70 0.70 0.65 5.02
N CYS A 71 1.43 -0.41 4.69
CA CYS A 71 2.43 -0.39 3.62
C CYS A 71 1.85 -0.79 2.24
N ASN A 72 0.53 -0.96 2.15
CA ASN A 72 -0.18 -1.44 0.96
C ASN A 72 0.21 -2.87 0.58
N GLY A 73 0.41 -3.73 1.58
CA GLY A 73 0.64 -5.15 1.39
C GLY A 73 -0.18 -6.00 2.36
N ARG A 74 0.11 -7.30 2.34
CA ARG A 74 -0.45 -8.26 3.30
C ARG A 74 0.42 -9.52 3.35
N PHE A 75 0.23 -10.33 4.39
CA PHE A 75 0.75 -11.69 4.42
C PHE A 75 -0.25 -12.64 3.75
N GLY A 76 0.24 -13.59 2.96
CA GLY A 76 -0.58 -14.65 2.38
C GLY A 76 0.21 -15.56 1.45
N LYS A 77 -0.48 -16.56 0.91
CA LYS A 77 0.08 -17.56 -0.01
C LYS A 77 0.04 -17.08 -1.44
N THR A 78 1.04 -17.50 -2.19
CA THR A 78 1.14 -17.30 -3.64
C THR A 78 1.68 -18.58 -4.30
N PRO A 79 1.58 -18.74 -5.63
CA PRO A 79 2.15 -19.91 -6.31
C PRO A 79 3.65 -20.11 -6.03
N GLU A 80 4.39 -19.01 -5.86
CA GLU A 80 5.82 -19.05 -5.55
C GLU A 80 6.11 -19.30 -4.06
N TYR A 81 5.18 -18.91 -3.18
CA TYR A 81 5.30 -19.02 -1.72
C TYR A 81 4.06 -19.72 -1.13
N PRO A 82 3.94 -21.06 -1.29
CA PRO A 82 2.77 -21.81 -0.83
C PRO A 82 2.65 -21.90 0.70
N GLU A 83 3.76 -21.68 1.41
CA GLU A 83 3.80 -21.60 2.88
C GLU A 83 3.50 -20.18 3.41
N GLY A 84 3.24 -19.23 2.51
CA GLY A 84 2.98 -17.83 2.85
C GLY A 84 4.23 -16.95 2.81
N THR A 85 4.01 -15.70 2.43
CA THR A 85 5.00 -14.62 2.52
C THR A 85 4.28 -13.29 2.69
N TYR A 86 5.00 -12.27 3.12
CA TYR A 86 4.51 -10.91 2.97
C TYR A 86 4.72 -10.44 1.52
N TYR A 87 3.77 -9.70 0.98
CA TYR A 87 3.89 -9.10 -0.34
C TYR A 87 3.15 -7.78 -0.45
N TYR A 88 3.67 -6.89 -1.29
CA TYR A 88 2.99 -5.65 -1.62
C TYR A 88 2.03 -5.84 -2.79
N VAL A 89 0.99 -5.02 -2.82
CA VAL A 89 0.01 -4.99 -3.90
C VAL A 89 -0.06 -3.59 -4.47
N LEU A 90 0.02 -3.46 -5.79
CA LEU A 90 -0.33 -2.21 -6.47
C LEU A 90 -1.85 -2.11 -6.55
N THR A 91 -2.45 -1.01 -6.13
CA THR A 91 -3.91 -0.81 -6.13
C THR A 91 -4.36 0.17 -7.20
N ALA A 92 -5.67 0.22 -7.48
CA ALA A 92 -6.24 1.22 -8.38
C ALA A 92 -6.32 2.61 -7.73
N ASP A 93 -6.64 2.64 -6.43
CA ASP A 93 -6.75 3.85 -5.63
C ASP A 93 -5.53 4.04 -4.71
N PHE A 94 -5.44 5.22 -4.09
CA PHE A 94 -4.33 5.58 -3.22
C PHE A 94 -4.17 4.60 -2.03
N PRO A 95 -2.95 4.21 -1.66
CA PRO A 95 -1.69 4.46 -2.36
C PRO A 95 -1.52 3.46 -3.52
N VAL A 96 -1.23 3.93 -4.74
CA VAL A 96 -1.11 3.07 -5.93
C VAL A 96 0.13 2.14 -5.86
N ILE A 97 1.17 2.58 -5.17
CA ILE A 97 2.43 1.87 -4.94
C ILE A 97 2.64 1.66 -3.43
N PRO A 98 3.58 0.79 -3.00
CA PRO A 98 3.86 0.59 -1.58
C PRO A 98 4.12 1.92 -0.86
N ALA A 99 3.47 2.11 0.29
CA ALA A 99 3.61 3.33 1.07
C ALA A 99 4.84 3.32 1.98
N CYS A 100 5.35 2.14 2.32
CA CYS A 100 6.55 1.93 3.13
C CYS A 100 7.22 0.58 2.80
N PHE A 101 8.44 0.42 3.31
CA PHE A 101 9.11 -0.88 3.37
C PHE A 101 8.87 -1.51 4.75
N VAL A 102 8.39 -2.76 4.80
CA VAL A 102 8.28 -3.54 6.03
C VAL A 102 9.60 -4.24 6.38
N GLY A 103 10.47 -4.46 5.39
CA GLY A 103 11.83 -4.97 5.59
C GLY A 103 12.88 -3.86 5.53
N THR A 104 14.16 -4.28 5.53
CA THR A 104 15.30 -3.38 5.34
C THR A 104 15.66 -3.33 3.84
N PRO A 105 15.55 -2.17 3.16
CA PRO A 105 15.99 -2.04 1.78
C PRO A 105 17.48 -2.34 1.62
N SER A 106 17.86 -3.02 0.54
CA SER A 106 19.27 -3.22 0.19
C SER A 106 19.96 -1.89 -0.17
N GLU A 107 21.20 -1.72 0.28
CA GLU A 107 22.07 -0.59 -0.07
C GLU A 107 22.32 -0.49 -1.58
N ASP A 108 22.17 -1.59 -2.33
CA ASP A 108 22.30 -1.60 -3.80
C ASP A 108 21.28 -0.69 -4.51
N PHE A 109 20.16 -0.39 -3.84
CA PHE A 109 19.11 0.52 -4.35
C PHE A 109 19.32 1.97 -3.91
N GLN A 110 20.34 2.26 -3.10
CA GLN A 110 20.64 3.62 -2.65
C GLN A 110 21.23 4.43 -3.81
N ILE A 111 20.58 5.55 -4.15
CA ILE A 111 21.08 6.49 -5.15
C ILE A 111 21.61 7.73 -4.44
N GLY A 112 22.92 7.96 -4.53
CA GLY A 112 23.61 9.07 -3.86
C GLY A 112 24.19 8.68 -2.50
N ASN A 113 25.29 9.35 -2.13
CA ASN A 113 26.01 9.14 -0.87
C ASN A 113 25.36 9.87 0.29
#